data_AF-A0A0F9TR85-F1
#
_entry.id   AF-A0A0F9TR85-F1
#
_cell.length_a   1.000
_cell.length_b   1.000
_cell.length_c   1.000
_cell.angle_alpha   90.00
_cell.angle_beta   90.00
_cell.angle_gamma   90.00
#
_symmetry.space_group_name_H-M   'P 1'
#
loop_
_entity.id
_entity.type
_entity.pdbx_description
1 polymer ?
#
loop_
_entity_poly.entity_id
_entity_poly.type
_entity_poly.pdbx_seq_one_letter_code
_entity_poly.pdbx_strand_id
1 'polypeptide(L)'
;MSREQILNGISVERNRQDGLWGNDFDDKNTPNDWVAYVNNYLAQGAYDGRSEEYTVEKFRIALVKAATICVAAIEAIDRNGKCADRHYDKKENETILEEN
;
A
#
# COMPACT_ATOMS: atom_id res chain seq x y z
N MET A 1 -21.72 5.43 12.99
CA MET A 1 -21.07 5.40 11.67
C MET A 1 -21.43 4.08 11.01
N SER A 2 -21.97 4.09 9.78
CA SER A 2 -22.30 2.87 9.06
C SER A 2 -21.07 2.30 8.34
N ARG A 3 -21.15 1.02 7.94
CA ARG A 3 -20.13 0.39 7.08
C ARG A 3 -19.93 1.16 5.78
N GLU A 4 -21.03 1.64 5.20
CA GLU A 4 -21.02 2.45 3.99
C GLU A 4 -20.23 3.75 4.16
N GLN A 5 -20.36 4.44 5.31
CA GLN A 5 -19.57 5.64 5.59
C GLN A 5 -18.07 5.34 5.71
N ILE A 6 -17.69 4.15 6.21
CA ILE A 6 -16.29 3.72 6.27
C ILE A 6 -15.74 3.48 4.86
N LEU A 7 -16.49 2.73 4.04
CA LEU A 7 -16.12 2.46 2.64
C LEU A 7 -16.04 3.74 1.82
N ASN A 8 -16.95 4.69 2.02
CA ASN A 8 -16.88 6.01 1.39
C ASN A 8 -15.61 6.76 1.81
N GLY A 9 -15.21 6.69 3.09
CA GLY A 9 -13.96 7.30 3.56
C GLY A 9 -12.73 6.72 2.87
N ILE A 10 -12.70 5.39 2.65
CA ILE A 10 -11.64 4.71 1.90
C ILE A 10 -11.66 5.16 0.43
N SER A 11 -12.83 5.23 -0.19
CA SER A 11 -12.97 5.67 -1.59
C SER A 11 -12.50 7.12 -1.79
N VAL A 12 -12.85 8.03 -0.87
CA VAL A 12 -12.40 9.42 -0.92
C VAL A 12 -10.88 9.52 -0.81
N GLU A 13 -10.27 8.77 0.11
CA GLU A 13 -8.81 8.74 0.25
C GLU A 13 -8.14 8.09 -0.97
N ARG A 14 -8.74 7.06 -1.58
CA ARG A 14 -8.24 6.43 -2.81
C ARG A 14 -8.18 7.41 -3.97
N ASN A 15 -9.28 8.15 -4.20
CA ASN A 15 -9.34 9.20 -5.23
C ASN A 15 -8.26 10.27 -5.01
N ARG A 16 -7.95 10.61 -3.76
CA ARG A 16 -6.88 11.54 -3.42
C ARG A 16 -5.50 10.98 -3.79
N GLN A 17 -5.24 9.69 -3.53
CA GLN A 17 -3.98 9.03 -3.89
C GLN A 17 -3.82 8.89 -5.40
N ASP A 18 -4.89 8.60 -6.13
CA ASP A 18 -4.90 8.56 -7.60
C ASP A 18 -4.49 9.90 -8.21
N GLY A 19 -4.98 11.00 -7.65
CA GLY A 19 -4.59 12.34 -8.09
C GLY A 19 -3.12 12.71 -7.81
N LEU A 20 -2.43 11.99 -6.92
CA LEU A 20 -1.04 12.26 -6.55
C LEU A 20 -0.03 11.36 -7.26
N TRP A 21 -0.32 10.06 -7.33
CA TRP A 21 0.62 9.04 -7.79
C TRP A 21 0.12 8.30 -9.03
N GLY A 22 -1.18 7.98 -9.07
CA GLY A 22 -1.82 7.26 -10.16
C GLY A 22 -1.35 5.81 -10.32
N ASN A 23 -1.97 5.12 -11.28
CA ASN A 23 -1.74 3.68 -11.50
C ASN A 23 -0.30 3.35 -11.89
N ASP A 24 0.40 4.23 -12.63
CA ASP A 24 1.79 4.02 -13.06
C ASP A 24 2.77 3.88 -11.89
N PHE A 25 2.44 4.47 -10.74
CA PHE A 25 3.21 4.30 -9.50
C PHE A 25 2.85 2.96 -8.85
N ASP A 26 1.56 2.66 -8.75
CA ASP A 26 1.05 1.43 -8.14
C ASP A 26 1.62 0.18 -8.81
N ASP A 27 1.68 0.18 -10.14
CA ASP A 27 2.12 -0.96 -10.95
C ASP A 27 3.63 -1.27 -10.80
N LYS A 28 4.40 -0.39 -10.15
CA LYS A 28 5.84 -0.56 -9.87
C LYS A 28 6.12 -1.12 -8.47
N ASN A 29 5.10 -1.23 -7.63
CA ASN A 29 5.28 -1.64 -6.24
C ASN A 29 5.37 -3.16 -6.11
N THR A 30 6.44 -3.60 -5.44
CA THR A 30 6.63 -5.00 -5.06
C THR A 30 5.75 -5.34 -3.86
N PRO A 31 5.56 -6.64 -3.52
CA PRO A 31 4.84 -7.01 -2.30
C PRO A 31 5.40 -6.36 -1.01
N ASN A 32 6.71 -6.12 -0.95
CA ASN A 32 7.33 -5.49 0.21
C ASN A 32 7.03 -3.99 0.30
N ASP A 33 6.94 -3.30 -0.85
CA ASP A 33 6.61 -1.87 -0.88
C ASP A 33 5.18 -1.67 -0.34
N TRP A 34 4.23 -2.49 -0.80
CA TRP A 34 2.86 -2.48 -0.29
C TRP A 34 2.80 -2.69 1.23
N VAL A 35 3.50 -3.71 1.74
CA VAL A 35 3.58 -3.96 3.20
C VAL A 35 4.21 -2.78 3.93
N ALA A 36 5.27 -2.18 3.39
CA ALA A 36 5.94 -1.03 3.99
C ALA A 36 4.99 0.18 4.07
N TYR A 37 4.22 0.46 3.03
CA TYR A 37 3.25 1.57 3.01
C TYR A 37 2.10 1.36 4.00
N VAL A 38 1.56 0.14 4.08
CA VAL A 38 0.54 -0.20 5.09
C VAL A 38 1.09 -0.01 6.49
N ASN A 39 2.27 -0.58 6.77
CA ASN A 39 2.91 -0.48 8.09
C ASN A 39 3.24 0.96 8.46
N ASN A 40 3.67 1.79 7.51
CA ASN A 40 3.96 3.20 7.76
C ASN A 40 2.73 3.94 8.28
N TYR A 41 1.55 3.74 7.67
CA TYR A 41 0.32 4.37 8.18
C TYR A 41 -0.12 3.78 9.51
N LEU A 42 -0.03 2.46 9.71
CA LEU A 42 -0.34 1.85 11.00
C LEU A 42 0.57 2.38 12.11
N ALA A 43 1.87 2.52 11.84
CA ALA A 43 2.84 3.06 12.79
C ALA A 43 2.56 4.52 13.15
N GLN A 44 2.13 5.36 12.19
CA GLN A 44 1.71 6.74 12.46
C GLN A 44 0.48 6.82 13.38
N GLY A 45 -0.38 5.80 13.37
CA GLY A 45 -1.54 5.70 14.25
C GLY A 45 -1.23 5.06 15.61
N ALA A 46 -0.06 4.45 15.77
CA ALA A 46 0.30 3.73 16.99
C ALA A 46 0.48 4.70 18.17
N TYR A 47 -0.05 4.31 19.32
CA TYR A 47 0.15 5.03 20.57
C TYR A 47 1.23 4.33 21.41
N ASP A 48 2.27 5.07 21.76
CA ASP A 48 3.40 4.59 22.57
C ASP A 48 3.21 4.84 24.08
N GLY A 49 2.05 5.35 24.49
CA GLY A 49 1.77 5.69 25.89
C GLY A 49 2.34 7.05 26.32
N ARG A 50 3.03 7.78 25.43
CA ARG A 50 3.79 8.99 25.77
C ARG A 50 3.51 10.18 24.85
N SER A 51 2.99 9.91 23.65
CA SER A 51 2.64 10.96 22.69
C SER A 51 1.41 11.75 23.13
N GLU A 52 1.61 13.02 23.50
CA GLU A 52 0.53 14.00 23.76
C GLU A 52 -0.30 14.29 22.49
N GLU A 53 0.22 13.92 21.32
CA GLU A 53 -0.42 14.12 20.04
C GLU A 53 -1.43 13.04 19.67
N TYR A 54 -1.51 11.93 20.40
CA TYR A 54 -2.43 10.84 20.09
C TYR A 54 -3.88 11.28 20.26
N THR A 55 -4.69 10.98 19.25
CA THR A 55 -6.14 11.04 19.35
C THR A 55 -6.76 9.84 18.64
N VAL A 56 -7.94 9.41 19.10
CA VAL A 56 -8.72 8.35 18.44
C VAL A 56 -9.01 8.72 16.99
N GLU A 57 -9.21 10.00 16.69
CA GLU A 57 -9.43 10.45 15.30
C GLU A 57 -8.17 10.31 14.44
N LYS A 58 -6.98 10.66 14.95
CA LYS A 58 -5.72 10.43 14.22
C LYS A 58 -5.49 8.94 13.95
N PHE A 59 -5.77 8.08 14.93
CA PHE A 59 -5.70 6.63 14.74
C PHE A 59 -6.72 6.15 13.69
N ARG A 60 -7.95 6.65 13.72
CA ARG A 60 -8.98 6.35 12.72
C ARG A 60 -8.53 6.76 11.32
N ILE A 61 -7.96 7.96 11.17
CA ILE A 61 -7.41 8.45 9.89
C ILE A 61 -6.30 7.52 9.40
N ALA A 62 -5.39 7.11 10.28
CA ALA A 62 -4.31 6.17 9.96
C ALA A 62 -4.85 4.82 9.45
N LEU A 63 -5.89 4.27 10.10
CA LEU A 63 -6.55 3.05 9.66
C LEU A 63 -7.21 3.19 8.28
N VAL A 64 -7.86 4.31 7.99
CA VAL A 64 -8.45 4.58 6.67
C VAL A 64 -7.37 4.63 5.60
N LYS A 65 -6.23 5.29 5.87
CA LYS A 65 -5.10 5.33 4.93
C LYS A 65 -4.49 3.97 4.69
N ALA A 66 -4.27 3.18 5.75
CA ALA A 66 -3.77 1.82 5.64
C ALA A 66 -4.72 0.94 4.80
N ALA A 67 -6.02 0.99 5.06
CA ALA A 67 -7.02 0.27 4.28
C ALA A 67 -7.04 0.72 2.80
N THR A 68 -6.82 2.00 2.54
CA THR A 68 -6.75 2.54 1.17
C THR A 68 -5.55 1.98 0.41
N ILE A 69 -4.38 1.85 1.06
CA ILE A 69 -3.21 1.21 0.43
C ILE A 69 -3.49 -0.26 0.11
N CYS A 70 -4.21 -0.99 0.97
CA CYS A 70 -4.63 -2.36 0.67
C CYS A 70 -5.53 -2.42 -0.58
N VAL A 71 -6.45 -1.47 -0.73
CA VAL A 71 -7.31 -1.37 -1.93
C VAL A 71 -6.46 -1.11 -3.17
N ALA A 72 -5.55 -0.13 -3.13
CA ALA A 72 -4.65 0.16 -4.25
C ALA A 72 -3.80 -1.05 -4.65
N ALA A 73 -3.30 -1.81 -3.67
CA ALA A 73 -2.54 -3.04 -3.93
C ALA A 73 -3.39 -4.12 -4.62
N ILE A 74 -4.63 -4.33 -4.16
CA ILE A 74 -5.56 -5.28 -4.79
C ILE A 74 -5.89 -4.85 -6.22
N GLU A 75 -6.19 -3.57 -6.44
CA GLU A 75 -6.45 -3.03 -7.78
C GLU A 75 -5.25 -3.22 -8.72
N ALA A 76 -4.03 -2.99 -8.23
CA ALA A 76 -2.81 -3.22 -9.01
C ALA A 76 -2.62 -4.71 -9.36
N ILE A 77 -2.89 -5.61 -8.41
CA ILE A 77 -2.83 -7.06 -8.65
C ILE A 77 -3.89 -7.48 -9.67
N ASP A 78 -5.13 -7.01 -9.53
CA ASP A 78 -6.23 -7.36 -10.42
C ASP A 78 -6.00 -6.83 -11.84
N ARG A 79 -5.40 -5.63 -11.98
CA ARG A 79 -4.99 -5.09 -13.30
C ARG A 79 -3.85 -5.87 -13.94
N ASN A 80 -2.80 -6.19 -13.18
CA ASN A 80 -1.54 -6.71 -13.72
C ASN A 80 -1.45 -8.24 -13.71
N GLY A 81 -2.32 -8.92 -12.97
CA GLY A 81 -2.27 -10.36 -12.70
C GLY A 81 -1.10 -10.79 -11.77
N LYS A 82 -0.27 -9.85 -11.32
CA LYS A 82 0.87 -10.05 -10.41
C LYS A 82 1.31 -8.74 -9.75
N CYS A 83 2.12 -8.85 -8.70
CA CYS A 83 2.89 -7.69 -8.19
C CYS A 83 4.15 -7.44 -9.05
N ALA A 84 4.76 -6.26 -8.90
CA ALA A 84 6.03 -5.96 -9.55
C ALA A 84 7.14 -6.91 -9.06
N ASP A 85 8.01 -7.30 -9.99
CA ASP A 85 9.16 -8.16 -9.70
C ASP A 85 10.20 -7.40 -8.88
N ARG A 86 10.87 -8.06 -7.92
CA ARG A 86 11.96 -7.42 -7.17
C ARG A 86 13.20 -7.35 -8.05
N HIS A 87 14.07 -6.37 -7.79
CA HIS A 87 15.31 -6.17 -8.55
C HIS A 87 16.27 -7.38 -8.51
N TYR A 88 16.12 -8.30 -7.57
CA TYR A 88 16.93 -9.53 -7.45
C TYR A 88 16.24 -10.80 -7.98
N ASP A 89 14.93 -10.75 -8.29
CA ASP A 89 14.19 -11.91 -8.81
C ASP A 89 14.56 -12.23 -10.27
N LYS A 90 15.24 -11.30 -10.96
CA LYS A 90 15.66 -11.44 -12.36
C LYS A 90 16.89 -12.33 -12.58
N LYS A 91 17.57 -12.78 -11.54
CA LYS A 91 18.92 -13.38 -11.65
C LYS A 91 19.00 -14.88 -11.88
N GLU A 92 17.89 -15.62 -11.91
CA GLU A 92 17.97 -17.10 -11.99
C GLU A 92 18.01 -17.68 -13.41
N ASN A 93 17.74 -16.91 -14.46
CA ASN A 93 17.60 -17.46 -15.83
C ASN A 93 18.68 -17.05 -16.85
N GLU A 94 19.68 -16.26 -16.49
CA GLU A 94 20.69 -15.78 -17.45
C GLU A 94 22.04 -16.52 -17.39
N THR A 95 22.29 -17.38 -16.39
CA THR A 95 23.63 -17.96 -16.15
C THR A 95 23.86 -19.36 -16.75
N ILE A 96 22.92 -19.95 -17.50
CA ILE A 96 23.04 -21.35 -17.97
C ILE A 96 23.41 -21.47 -19.47
N LEU A 97 23.51 -20.39 -20.24
CA LEU A 97 23.68 -20.47 -21.69
C LEU A 97 25.07 -20.08 -22.25
N GLU A 98 26.11 -19.90 -21.43
CA GLU A 98 27.45 -19.52 -21.91
C GLU A 98 28.51 -20.64 -21.87
N GLU A 99 28.14 -21.90 -21.64
CA GLU A 99 29.08 -23.04 -21.76
C GLU A 99 28.47 -24.16 -22.62
N ASN A 100 28.58 -24.04 -23.95
CA ASN A 100 28.65 -25.15 -24.91
C ASN A 100 29.29 -24.69 -26.22
#